data_AF-A0A835WZ95-F1
#
_entry.id   AF-A0A835WZ95-F1
#
_cell.length_a   1.000
_cell.length_b   1.000
_cell.length_c   1.000
_cell.angle_alpha   90.00
_cell.angle_beta   90.00
_cell.angle_gamma   90.00
#
_symmetry.space_group_name_H-M   'P 1'
#
loop_
_entity.id
_entity.type
_entity.pdbx_description
1 polymer ?
#
loop_
_entity_poly.entity_id
_entity_poly.type
_entity_poly.pdbx_seq_one_letter_code
_entity_poly.pdbx_strand_id
1 'polypeptide(L)'
;MKYKTCVTIAEKTPKRLKVATKKALKKSDYVELRFDFLKPEKVPEALKLVKSDLKKSVCTLRPKSEGGKFSGTEKERISILKLIAEYSPFLLDVEFNSLKKNKLLTNYLKITKTPILVSWHDFKKTPNFSFLNKIFKKMRKFSKNIKIVTNAKYAEDSALVLSLYGIASRTNLIAFSMGDFGKMSRILCLYLGSPYTYVSLGKPIAPGQFSLDEIKSISG
;
A
#
# COMPACT_ATOMS: atom_id res chain seq x y z
N MET A 1 15.24 -17.89 -3.46
CA MET A 1 14.94 -16.56 -4.03
C MET A 1 14.61 -15.63 -2.87
N LYS A 2 15.31 -14.50 -2.69
CA LYS A 2 15.04 -13.61 -1.53
C LYS A 2 13.83 -12.73 -1.84
N TYR A 3 12.70 -13.00 -1.20
CA TYR A 3 11.49 -12.19 -1.35
C TYR A 3 11.68 -10.79 -0.77
N LYS A 4 11.19 -9.78 -1.49
CA LYS A 4 11.25 -8.40 -1.02
C LYS A 4 10.13 -8.09 -0.03
N THR A 5 10.43 -7.25 0.95
CA THR A 5 9.51 -6.89 2.03
C THR A 5 9.32 -5.38 2.13
N CYS A 6 8.10 -4.96 2.46
CA CYS A 6 7.73 -3.58 2.73
C CYS A 6 7.20 -3.48 4.16
N VAL A 7 7.97 -2.84 5.05
CA VAL A 7 7.56 -2.66 6.45
C VAL A 7 6.58 -1.49 6.56
N THR A 8 5.38 -1.73 7.05
CA THR A 8 4.42 -0.64 7.34
C THR A 8 4.81 0.10 8.62
N ILE A 9 4.77 1.43 8.59
CA ILE A 9 5.07 2.32 9.70
C ILE A 9 3.92 3.30 9.90
N ALA A 10 3.31 3.26 11.08
CA ALA A 10 2.11 4.03 11.44
C ALA A 10 2.30 4.82 12.75
N GLU A 11 3.25 5.75 12.72
CA GLU A 11 3.63 6.56 13.88
C GLU A 11 2.80 7.83 14.02
N LYS A 12 2.57 8.27 15.26
CA LYS A 12 1.75 9.45 15.58
C LYS A 12 2.51 10.77 15.59
N THR A 13 3.84 10.75 15.44
CA THR A 13 4.67 11.97 15.40
C THR A 13 5.73 11.90 14.31
N PRO A 14 6.13 13.03 13.71
CA PRO A 14 7.21 13.08 12.71
C PRO A 14 8.54 12.50 13.19
N LYS A 15 8.93 12.79 14.44
CA LYS A 15 10.17 12.26 15.04
C LYS A 15 10.14 10.73 15.15
N ARG A 16 9.06 10.14 15.66
CA ARG A 16 8.93 8.68 15.76
C ARG A 16 8.88 8.02 14.39
N LEU A 17 8.17 8.63 13.43
CA LEU A 17 8.15 8.16 12.03
C LEU A 17 9.57 8.04 11.48
N LYS A 18 10.41 9.09 11.61
CA LYS A 18 11.81 9.07 11.16
C LYS A 18 12.62 7.93 11.79
N VAL A 19 12.53 7.76 13.12
CA VAL A 19 13.27 6.72 13.84
C VAL A 19 12.84 5.33 13.37
N ALA A 20 11.53 5.09 13.26
CA ALA A 20 10.98 3.82 12.78
C ALA A 20 11.40 3.54 11.33
N THR A 21 11.39 4.55 10.45
CA THR A 21 11.83 4.45 9.06
C THR A 21 13.27 3.97 8.95
N LYS A 22 14.19 4.59 9.71
CA LYS A 22 15.59 4.19 9.73
C LYS A 22 15.78 2.76 10.25
N LYS A 23 15.03 2.37 11.29
CA LYS A 23 15.09 1.01 11.85
C LYS A 23 14.58 -0.03 10.85
N ALA A 24 13.47 0.26 10.15
CA ALA A 24 12.86 -0.65 9.20
C ALA A 24 13.73 -0.85 7.94
N LEU A 25 14.26 0.23 7.35
CA LEU A 25 15.11 0.17 6.15
C LEU A 25 16.45 -0.54 6.36
N LYS A 26 16.88 -0.76 7.61
CA LYS A 26 18.03 -1.64 7.91
C LYS A 26 17.70 -3.14 7.74
N LYS A 27 16.42 -3.51 7.73
CA LYS A 27 15.97 -4.90 7.76
C LYS A 27 15.04 -5.31 6.61
N SER A 28 14.46 -4.35 5.90
CA SER A 28 13.54 -4.55 4.76
C SER A 28 13.96 -3.75 3.52
N ASP A 29 13.46 -4.16 2.36
CA ASP A 29 13.75 -3.53 1.07
C ASP A 29 13.06 -2.17 0.92
N TYR A 30 11.81 -2.09 1.41
CA TYR A 30 10.96 -0.92 1.35
C TYR A 30 10.31 -0.63 2.70
N VAL A 31 9.76 0.57 2.82
CA VAL A 31 8.87 0.96 3.93
C VAL A 31 7.59 1.57 3.38
N GLU A 32 6.47 1.35 4.06
CA GLU A 32 5.24 2.10 3.83
C GLU A 32 5.08 3.13 4.95
N LEU A 33 5.04 4.41 4.58
CA LEU A 33 4.84 5.51 5.52
C LEU A 33 3.35 5.88 5.53
N ARG A 34 2.65 5.50 6.61
CA ARG A 34 1.23 5.81 6.82
C ARG A 34 1.06 7.20 7.42
N PHE A 35 1.11 8.22 6.55
CA PHE A 35 0.93 9.61 6.93
C PHE A 35 -0.46 9.90 7.52
N ASP A 36 -1.45 9.04 7.26
CA ASP A 36 -2.79 9.17 7.81
C ASP A 36 -2.88 8.96 9.34
N PHE A 37 -1.80 8.49 9.98
CA PHE A 37 -1.69 8.43 11.44
C PHE A 37 -1.13 9.70 12.08
N LEU A 38 -0.62 10.63 11.26
CA LEU A 38 -0.21 11.95 11.68
C LEU A 38 -1.39 12.91 11.58
N LYS A 39 -1.35 13.99 12.37
CA LYS A 39 -2.23 15.12 12.11
C LYS A 39 -1.85 15.76 10.75
N PRO A 40 -2.81 16.22 9.92
CA PRO A 40 -2.54 16.74 8.58
C PRO A 40 -1.44 17.82 8.54
N GLU A 41 -1.45 18.74 9.50
CA GLU A 41 -0.49 19.83 9.63
C GLU A 41 0.95 19.37 9.93
N LYS A 42 1.12 18.11 10.37
CA LYS A 42 2.43 17.51 10.67
C LYS A 42 3.03 16.73 9.49
N VAL A 43 2.29 16.50 8.42
CA VAL A 43 2.79 15.79 7.24
C VAL A 43 3.97 16.53 6.56
N PRO A 44 3.96 17.86 6.39
CA PRO A 44 5.11 18.58 5.82
C PRO A 44 6.39 18.43 6.63
N GLU A 45 6.29 18.48 7.97
CA GLU A 45 7.42 18.25 8.88
C GLU A 45 7.97 16.83 8.72
N ALA A 46 7.08 15.82 8.69
CA ALA A 46 7.44 14.43 8.52
C ALA A 46 8.15 14.18 7.18
N LEU A 47 7.65 14.75 6.07
CA LEU A 47 8.27 14.64 4.74
C LEU A 47 9.70 15.20 4.74
N LYS A 48 9.95 16.35 5.37
CA LYS A 48 11.29 16.92 5.50
C LYS A 48 12.22 15.97 6.27
N LEU A 49 11.74 15.39 7.37
CA LEU A 49 12.53 14.50 8.23
C LEU A 49 12.92 13.16 7.58
N VAL A 50 12.09 12.64 6.68
CA VAL A 50 12.31 11.35 5.99
C VAL A 50 12.75 11.51 4.53
N LYS A 51 13.05 12.73 4.07
CA LYS A 51 13.37 13.05 2.66
C LYS A 51 14.43 12.13 2.07
N SER A 52 15.49 11.82 2.81
CA SER A 52 16.58 10.92 2.36
C SER A 52 16.12 9.48 2.12
N ASP A 53 15.02 9.05 2.74
CA ASP A 53 14.54 7.67 2.73
C ASP A 53 13.43 7.46 1.69
N LEU A 54 12.86 8.54 1.13
CA LEU A 54 11.68 8.49 0.27
C LEU A 54 11.87 7.66 -1.01
N LYS A 55 13.09 7.55 -1.53
CA LYS A 55 13.42 6.67 -2.67
C LYS A 55 13.22 5.17 -2.40
N LYS A 56 12.95 4.77 -1.15
CA LYS A 56 12.57 3.41 -0.75
C LYS A 56 11.21 3.37 -0.03
N SER A 57 10.45 4.46 -0.07
CA SER A 57 9.20 4.61 0.67
C SER A 57 7.98 4.58 -0.25
N VAL A 58 7.03 3.71 0.07
CA VAL A 58 5.64 3.83 -0.37
C VAL A 58 4.96 4.82 0.55
N CYS A 59 4.66 6.02 0.05
CA CYS A 59 3.95 7.04 0.83
C CYS A 59 2.45 6.81 0.72
N THR A 60 1.76 6.67 1.84
CA THR A 60 0.34 6.36 1.88
C THR A 60 -0.40 7.36 2.77
N LEU A 61 -1.43 8.02 2.22
CA LEU A 61 -2.35 8.89 2.95
C LEU A 61 -3.78 8.34 2.85
N ARG A 62 -4.01 7.23 3.55
CA ARG A 62 -5.23 6.42 3.46
C ARG A 62 -6.44 7.17 4.03
N PRO A 63 -7.55 7.33 3.30
CA PRO A 63 -8.79 7.89 3.84
C PRO A 63 -9.52 6.89 4.73
N LYS A 64 -10.39 7.40 5.62
CA LYS A 64 -11.23 6.56 6.50
C LYS A 64 -12.10 5.56 5.75
N SER A 65 -12.60 5.92 4.56
CA SER A 65 -13.44 5.07 3.72
C SER A 65 -12.75 3.78 3.24
N GLU A 66 -11.41 3.72 3.28
CA GLU A 66 -10.63 2.53 2.99
C GLU A 66 -9.74 2.13 4.20
N GLY A 67 -10.24 2.32 5.43
CA GLY A 67 -9.58 1.81 6.65
C GLY A 67 -8.40 2.65 7.14
N GLY A 68 -8.24 3.87 6.63
CA GLY A 68 -7.23 4.83 7.09
C GLY A 68 -7.67 5.65 8.30
N LYS A 69 -6.76 6.48 8.81
CA LYS A 69 -6.99 7.35 9.97
C LYS A 69 -6.95 8.84 9.65
N PHE A 70 -6.88 9.20 8.37
CA PHE A 70 -6.78 10.60 7.96
C PHE A 70 -7.96 11.41 8.52
N SER A 71 -7.65 12.45 9.30
CA SER A 71 -8.65 13.20 10.06
C SER A 71 -9.19 14.43 9.34
N GLY A 72 -8.55 14.84 8.23
CA GLY A 72 -8.90 16.03 7.46
C GLY A 72 -9.98 15.81 6.39
N THR A 73 -10.23 16.84 5.59
CA THR A 73 -11.18 16.78 4.46
C THR A 73 -10.55 16.15 3.20
N GLU A 74 -11.36 15.65 2.26
CA GLU A 74 -10.82 15.11 1.01
C GLU A 74 -10.05 16.18 0.20
N LYS A 75 -10.50 17.44 0.22
CA LYS A 75 -9.81 18.56 -0.42
C LYS A 75 -8.41 18.75 0.16
N GLU A 76 -8.30 18.74 1.49
CA GLU A 76 -7.02 18.81 2.19
C GLU A 76 -6.15 17.59 1.89
N ARG A 77 -6.73 16.38 1.90
CA ARG A 77 -6.01 15.15 1.55
C ARG A 77 -5.40 15.22 0.16
N ILE A 78 -6.15 15.70 -0.83
CA ILE A 78 -5.67 15.91 -2.20
C ILE A 78 -4.50 16.89 -2.23
N SER A 79 -4.57 18.00 -1.49
CA SER A 79 -3.46 18.95 -1.39
C SER A 79 -2.21 18.29 -0.79
N ILE A 80 -2.36 17.47 0.23
CA ILE A 80 -1.24 16.74 0.85
C ILE A 80 -0.69 15.66 -0.09
N LEU A 81 -1.53 14.95 -0.84
CA LEU A 81 -1.08 13.98 -1.85
C LEU A 81 -0.20 14.67 -2.92
N LYS A 82 -0.60 15.85 -3.38
CA LYS A 82 0.21 16.67 -4.30
C LYS A 82 1.52 17.09 -3.66
N LEU A 83 1.50 17.53 -2.40
CA LEU A 83 2.73 17.85 -1.66
C LEU A 83 3.66 16.64 -1.56
N ILE A 84 3.14 15.44 -1.24
CA ILE A 84 3.95 14.22 -1.15
C ILE A 84 4.59 13.91 -2.52
N ALA A 85 3.85 14.10 -3.62
CA ALA A 85 4.36 13.89 -4.98
C ALA A 85 5.60 14.73 -5.29
N GLU A 86 5.65 15.98 -4.84
CA GLU A 86 6.82 16.87 -5.01
C GLU A 86 8.10 16.34 -4.36
N TYR A 87 7.97 15.45 -3.36
CA TYR A 87 9.11 14.83 -2.70
C TYR A 87 9.63 13.57 -3.40
N SER A 88 9.05 13.19 -4.55
CA SER A 88 9.51 12.08 -5.40
C SER A 88 9.73 10.75 -4.65
N PRO A 89 8.69 10.19 -3.99
CA PRO A 89 8.81 8.91 -3.32
C PRO A 89 9.00 7.75 -4.31
N PHE A 90 9.40 6.58 -3.80
CA PHE A 90 9.44 5.34 -4.57
C PHE A 90 8.09 5.05 -5.22
N LEU A 91 7.02 5.12 -4.41
CA LEU A 91 5.63 5.06 -4.86
C LEU A 91 4.77 5.98 -3.99
N LEU A 92 3.80 6.66 -4.60
CA LEU A 92 2.68 7.27 -3.91
C LEU A 92 1.45 6.36 -4.03
N ASP A 93 0.96 5.84 -2.91
CA ASP A 93 -0.29 5.08 -2.86
C ASP A 93 -1.48 6.04 -2.96
N VAL A 94 -2.31 5.85 -3.99
CA VAL A 94 -3.55 6.60 -4.21
C VAL A 94 -4.69 5.63 -4.50
N GLU A 95 -5.80 5.81 -3.79
CA GLU A 95 -6.99 4.98 -3.98
C GLU A 95 -7.59 5.16 -5.37
N PHE A 96 -7.97 4.04 -6.00
CA PHE A 96 -8.63 4.01 -7.31
C PHE A 96 -9.88 4.90 -7.33
N ASN A 97 -10.65 4.90 -6.24
CA ASN A 97 -11.85 5.72 -6.12
C ASN A 97 -11.54 7.22 -6.14
N SER A 98 -10.43 7.65 -5.54
CA SER A 98 -10.01 9.05 -5.53
C SER A 98 -9.52 9.51 -6.89
N LEU A 99 -8.74 8.68 -7.59
CA LEU A 99 -8.32 8.96 -8.97
C LEU A 99 -9.52 9.03 -9.92
N LYS A 100 -10.46 8.09 -9.81
CA LYS A 100 -11.67 8.05 -10.64
C LYS A 100 -12.55 9.29 -10.47
N LYS A 101 -12.70 9.78 -9.23
CA LYS A 101 -13.55 10.93 -8.90
C LYS A 101 -12.86 12.27 -9.17
N ASN A 102 -11.53 12.32 -9.16
CA ASN A 102 -10.77 13.56 -9.29
C ASN A 102 -9.81 13.56 -10.50
N LYS A 103 -10.31 14.08 -11.63
CA LYS A 103 -9.51 14.24 -12.86
C LYS A 103 -8.33 15.20 -12.68
N LEU A 104 -8.47 16.25 -11.86
CA LEU A 104 -7.39 17.22 -11.61
C LEU A 104 -6.21 16.58 -10.88
N LEU A 105 -6.47 15.75 -9.86
CA LEU A 105 -5.42 14.97 -9.18
C LEU A 105 -4.75 14.00 -10.16
N THR A 106 -5.55 13.27 -10.95
CA THR A 106 -5.01 12.34 -11.95
C THR A 106 -4.10 13.04 -12.95
N ASN A 107 -4.51 14.19 -13.48
CA ASN A 107 -3.71 14.97 -14.43
C ASN A 107 -2.43 15.51 -13.78
N TYR A 108 -2.53 16.02 -12.55
CA TYR A 108 -1.37 16.50 -11.79
C TYR A 108 -0.31 15.41 -11.62
N LEU A 109 -0.71 14.21 -11.18
CA LEU A 109 0.21 13.09 -10.96
C LEU A 109 0.86 12.59 -12.27
N LYS A 110 0.14 12.70 -13.40
CA LYS A 110 0.69 12.42 -14.73
C LYS A 110 1.73 13.46 -15.17
N ILE A 111 1.42 14.76 -15.04
CA ILE A 111 2.30 15.86 -15.45
C ILE A 111 3.60 15.83 -14.64
N THR A 112 3.50 15.62 -13.32
CA THR A 112 4.65 15.48 -12.42
C THR A 112 5.40 14.16 -12.58
N LYS A 113 4.91 13.25 -13.43
CA LYS A 113 5.46 11.89 -13.64
C LYS A 113 5.65 11.12 -12.33
N THR A 114 4.77 11.34 -11.36
CA THR A 114 4.85 10.71 -10.04
C THR A 114 4.63 9.20 -10.17
N PRO A 115 5.54 8.34 -9.67
CA PRO A 115 5.30 6.91 -9.62
C PRO A 115 4.18 6.60 -8.63
N ILE A 116 3.03 6.12 -9.12
CA ILE A 116 1.87 5.83 -8.26
C ILE A 116 1.61 4.33 -8.13
N LEU A 117 1.22 3.93 -6.93
CA LEU A 117 0.57 2.65 -6.62
C LEU A 117 -0.93 2.89 -6.57
N VAL A 118 -1.68 2.34 -7.52
CA VAL A 118 -3.13 2.47 -7.53
C VAL A 118 -3.69 1.38 -6.64
N SER A 119 -4.38 1.75 -5.57
CA SER A 119 -4.87 0.79 -4.58
C SER A 119 -6.39 0.73 -4.49
N TRP A 120 -6.92 -0.43 -4.11
CA TRP A 120 -8.33 -0.62 -3.83
C TRP A 120 -8.51 -1.66 -2.73
N HIS A 121 -9.39 -1.38 -1.77
CA HIS A 121 -9.62 -2.22 -0.61
C HIS A 121 -11.10 -2.54 -0.41
N ASP A 122 -11.40 -3.78 -0.04
CA ASP A 122 -12.71 -4.18 0.49
C ASP A 122 -12.52 -4.85 1.85
N PHE A 123 -12.85 -4.13 2.91
CA PHE A 123 -12.71 -4.61 4.28
C PHE A 123 -13.85 -5.53 4.73
N LYS A 124 -14.90 -5.69 3.91
CA LYS A 124 -16.10 -6.45 4.28
C LYS A 124 -16.11 -7.85 3.67
N LYS A 125 -15.66 -7.99 2.42
CA LYS A 125 -15.73 -9.24 1.67
C LYS A 125 -14.73 -9.32 0.54
N THR A 126 -14.67 -10.48 -0.10
CA THR A 126 -14.05 -10.67 -1.41
C THR A 126 -15.15 -10.72 -2.48
N PRO A 127 -15.21 -9.77 -3.42
CA PRO A 127 -16.11 -9.86 -4.57
C PRO A 127 -15.74 -11.01 -5.51
N ASN A 128 -16.69 -11.42 -6.36
CA ASN A 128 -16.43 -12.44 -7.37
C ASN A 128 -15.31 -12.04 -8.36
N PHE A 129 -14.75 -13.02 -9.06
CA PHE A 129 -13.64 -12.80 -10.00
C PHE A 129 -13.96 -11.78 -11.10
N SER A 130 -15.19 -11.82 -11.64
CA SER A 130 -15.61 -10.88 -12.69
C SER A 130 -15.49 -9.42 -12.24
N PHE A 131 -15.92 -9.14 -11.01
CA PHE A 131 -15.77 -7.82 -10.39
C PHE A 131 -14.30 -7.46 -10.16
N LEU A 132 -13.52 -8.38 -9.57
CA LEU A 132 -12.09 -8.15 -9.31
C LEU A 132 -11.31 -7.87 -10.60
N ASN A 133 -11.54 -8.66 -11.64
CA ASN A 133 -10.95 -8.47 -12.98
C ASN A 133 -11.36 -7.12 -13.59
N LYS A 134 -12.64 -6.73 -13.45
CA LYS A 134 -13.13 -5.42 -13.92
C LYS A 134 -12.44 -4.25 -13.20
N ILE A 135 -12.25 -4.35 -11.88
CA ILE A 135 -11.53 -3.33 -11.11
C ILE A 135 -10.05 -3.29 -11.51
N PHE A 136 -9.39 -4.45 -11.56
CA PHE A 136 -8.00 -4.60 -12.01
C PHE A 136 -7.76 -3.95 -13.38
N LYS A 137 -8.57 -4.28 -14.40
CA LYS A 137 -8.48 -3.70 -15.75
C LYS A 137 -8.67 -2.19 -15.75
N LYS A 138 -9.52 -1.65 -14.88
CA LYS A 138 -9.71 -0.19 -14.74
C LYS A 138 -8.53 0.48 -14.06
N MET A 139 -7.97 -0.12 -13.01
CA MET A 139 -6.79 0.40 -12.30
C MET A 139 -5.55 0.44 -13.21
N ARG A 140 -5.39 -0.55 -14.11
CA ARG A 140 -4.29 -0.58 -15.12
C ARG A 140 -4.25 0.63 -16.04
N LYS A 141 -5.37 1.33 -16.22
CA LYS A 141 -5.42 2.56 -17.01
C LYS A 141 -4.70 3.73 -16.34
N PHE A 142 -4.43 3.64 -15.03
CA PHE A 142 -3.78 4.67 -14.24
C PHE A 142 -2.32 4.35 -13.94
N SER A 143 -1.97 3.08 -13.70
CA SER A 143 -0.61 2.67 -13.37
C SER A 143 -0.35 1.20 -13.68
N LYS A 144 0.93 0.85 -13.86
CA LYS A 144 1.41 -0.54 -13.85
C LYS A 144 1.60 -1.10 -12.44
N ASN A 145 1.59 -0.27 -11.40
CA ASN A 145 1.66 -0.71 -10.00
C ASN A 145 0.25 -0.71 -9.41
N ILE A 146 -0.24 -1.89 -9.02
CA ILE A 146 -1.61 -2.10 -8.57
C ILE A 146 -1.61 -2.85 -7.24
N LYS A 147 -2.46 -2.41 -6.30
CA LYS A 147 -2.70 -3.08 -5.03
C LYS A 147 -4.18 -3.38 -4.85
N ILE A 148 -4.56 -4.64 -4.68
CA ILE A 148 -5.94 -5.08 -4.45
C ILE A 148 -5.97 -5.92 -3.18
N VAL A 149 -6.68 -5.46 -2.16
CA VAL A 149 -6.74 -6.16 -0.87
C VAL A 149 -8.19 -6.31 -0.43
N THR A 150 -8.63 -7.54 -0.21
CA THR A 150 -10.00 -7.84 0.25
C THR A 150 -9.99 -8.45 1.64
N ASN A 151 -11.16 -8.70 2.23
CA ASN A 151 -11.29 -9.48 3.46
C ASN A 151 -11.82 -10.88 3.14
N ALA A 152 -11.04 -11.92 3.48
CA ALA A 152 -11.43 -13.30 3.30
C ALA A 152 -12.28 -13.79 4.47
N LYS A 153 -13.46 -14.33 4.17
CA LYS A 153 -14.32 -15.06 5.11
C LYS A 153 -14.08 -16.57 5.05
N TYR A 154 -13.57 -17.06 3.92
CA TYR A 154 -13.24 -18.47 3.68
C TYR A 154 -11.92 -18.58 2.91
N ALA A 155 -11.35 -19.79 2.81
CA ALA A 155 -10.06 -20.00 2.11
C ALA A 155 -10.18 -19.73 0.60
N GLU A 156 -11.34 -20.01 0.01
CA GLU A 156 -11.67 -19.80 -1.40
C GLU A 156 -11.60 -18.32 -1.79
N ASP A 157 -11.92 -17.41 -0.87
CA ASP A 157 -11.80 -15.97 -1.09
C ASP A 157 -10.34 -15.58 -1.36
N SER A 158 -9.40 -16.15 -0.61
CA SER A 158 -7.97 -15.94 -0.81
C SER A 158 -7.52 -16.49 -2.16
N ALA A 159 -7.95 -17.70 -2.51
CA ALA A 159 -7.66 -18.29 -3.82
C ALA A 159 -8.21 -17.41 -4.96
N LEU A 160 -9.40 -16.84 -4.79
CA LEU A 160 -10.02 -15.95 -5.76
C LEU A 160 -9.22 -14.66 -5.98
N VAL A 161 -8.70 -14.03 -4.92
CA VAL A 161 -7.82 -12.86 -5.05
C VAL A 161 -6.49 -13.24 -5.70
N LEU A 162 -5.90 -14.37 -5.30
CA LEU A 162 -4.63 -14.84 -5.87
C LEU A 162 -4.76 -15.21 -7.36
N SER A 163 -5.94 -15.63 -7.82
CA SER A 163 -6.18 -15.89 -9.25
C SER A 163 -5.94 -14.67 -10.15
N LEU A 164 -5.97 -13.44 -9.61
CA LEU A 164 -5.63 -12.22 -10.36
C LEU A 164 -4.20 -12.23 -10.91
N TYR A 165 -3.28 -12.97 -10.29
CA TYR A 165 -1.92 -13.12 -10.80
C TYR A 165 -1.87 -13.79 -12.18
N GLY A 166 -2.81 -14.70 -12.49
CA GLY A 166 -2.91 -15.34 -13.80
C GLY A 166 -3.22 -14.36 -14.95
N ILE A 167 -3.77 -13.18 -14.63
CA ILE A 167 -4.06 -12.11 -15.61
C ILE A 167 -3.17 -10.86 -15.43
N ALA A 168 -2.19 -10.92 -14.52
CA ALA A 168 -1.38 -9.78 -14.10
C ALA A 168 -0.20 -9.45 -15.02
N SER A 169 -0.18 -9.99 -16.25
CA SER A 169 0.95 -9.81 -17.19
C SER A 169 1.36 -8.34 -17.35
N ARG A 170 2.68 -8.10 -17.20
CA ARG A 170 3.34 -6.78 -17.26
C ARG A 170 2.81 -5.76 -16.23
N THR A 171 2.27 -6.23 -15.11
CA THR A 171 1.73 -5.42 -14.01
C THR A 171 2.41 -5.81 -12.71
N ASN A 172 2.91 -4.83 -11.96
CA ASN A 172 3.42 -5.02 -10.61
C ASN A 172 2.23 -5.13 -9.66
N LEU A 173 1.65 -6.32 -9.56
CA LEU A 173 0.45 -6.60 -8.77
C LEU A 173 0.79 -7.01 -7.33
N ILE A 174 0.16 -6.34 -6.37
CA ILE A 174 0.14 -6.73 -4.96
C ILE A 174 -1.29 -7.07 -4.61
N ALA A 175 -1.63 -8.36 -4.63
CA ALA A 175 -2.96 -8.86 -4.36
C ALA A 175 -2.92 -9.95 -3.29
N PHE A 176 -3.65 -9.74 -2.20
CA PHE A 176 -3.80 -10.70 -1.10
C PHE A 176 -5.05 -10.35 -0.30
N SER A 177 -5.45 -11.23 0.60
CA SER A 177 -6.60 -11.04 1.47
C SER A 177 -6.20 -10.81 2.92
N MET A 178 -7.02 -10.05 3.64
CA MET A 178 -7.00 -9.87 5.09
C MET A 178 -7.85 -10.95 5.78
N GLY A 179 -7.77 -10.99 7.11
CA GLY A 179 -8.46 -11.99 7.93
C GLY A 179 -7.64 -13.28 8.08
N ASP A 180 -8.12 -14.19 8.92
CA ASP A 180 -7.39 -15.42 9.25
C ASP A 180 -7.22 -16.31 8.02
N PHE A 181 -8.29 -16.48 7.22
CA PHE A 181 -8.25 -17.16 5.92
C PHE A 181 -7.40 -16.42 4.87
N GLY A 182 -7.14 -15.13 5.08
CA GLY A 182 -6.30 -14.29 4.24
C GLY A 182 -4.81 -14.38 4.54
N LYS A 183 -4.43 -14.80 5.75
CA LYS A 183 -3.05 -14.71 6.26
C LYS A 183 -2.05 -15.33 5.27
N MET A 184 -2.25 -16.57 4.86
CA MET A 184 -1.34 -17.27 3.94
C MET A 184 -1.23 -16.64 2.55
N SER A 185 -2.27 -15.95 2.08
CA SER A 185 -2.23 -15.27 0.78
C SER A 185 -1.16 -14.17 0.70
N ARG A 186 -0.75 -13.59 1.83
CA ARG A 186 0.35 -12.60 1.91
C ARG A 186 1.72 -13.18 1.59
N ILE A 187 1.89 -14.49 1.74
CA ILE A 187 3.11 -15.21 1.39
C ILE A 187 2.96 -15.76 -0.03
N LEU A 188 1.86 -16.45 -0.31
CA LEU A 188 1.62 -17.08 -1.61
C LEU A 188 1.65 -16.08 -2.78
N CYS A 189 1.22 -14.83 -2.57
CA CYS A 189 1.30 -13.81 -3.60
C CYS A 189 2.72 -13.56 -4.11
N LEU A 190 3.75 -13.74 -3.27
CA LEU A 190 5.16 -13.60 -3.68
C LEU A 190 5.56 -14.69 -4.67
N TYR A 191 5.13 -15.94 -4.43
CA TYR A 191 5.36 -17.06 -5.35
C TYR A 191 4.63 -16.88 -6.68
N LEU A 192 3.52 -16.15 -6.68
CA LEU A 192 2.71 -15.85 -7.87
C LEU A 192 3.16 -14.59 -8.61
N GLY A 193 4.24 -13.93 -8.18
CA GLY A 193 4.85 -12.79 -8.87
C GLY A 193 4.58 -11.41 -8.25
N SER A 194 4.12 -11.35 -7.00
CA SER A 194 4.06 -10.06 -6.29
C SER A 194 5.46 -9.48 -6.10
N PRO A 195 5.68 -8.17 -6.36
CA PRO A 195 7.01 -7.57 -6.27
C PRO A 195 7.54 -7.49 -4.83
N TYR A 196 6.65 -7.44 -3.84
CA TYR A 196 6.95 -7.45 -2.41
C TYR A 196 5.66 -7.70 -1.61
N THR A 197 5.80 -8.11 -0.35
CA THR A 197 4.68 -8.22 0.59
C THR A 197 4.81 -7.23 1.75
N TYR A 198 3.68 -6.91 2.39
CA TYR A 198 3.63 -5.97 3.51
C TYR A 198 3.78 -6.71 4.84
N VAL A 199 4.68 -6.22 5.69
CA VAL A 199 5.05 -6.83 6.97
C VAL A 199 5.11 -5.78 8.09
N SER A 200 5.10 -6.22 9.35
CA SER A 200 5.28 -5.36 10.52
C SER A 200 6.70 -5.40 11.09
N LEU A 201 7.10 -4.32 11.77
CA LEU A 201 8.30 -4.27 12.61
C LEU A 201 7.97 -4.79 14.02
N GLY A 202 7.54 -6.04 14.12
CA GLY A 202 6.98 -6.64 15.34
C GLY A 202 5.46 -6.60 15.34
N LYS A 203 4.84 -5.68 16.10
CA LYS A 203 3.37 -5.65 16.24
C LYS A 203 2.66 -5.38 14.89
N PRO A 204 1.69 -6.22 14.48
CA PRO A 204 0.90 -6.03 13.26
C PRO A 204 0.17 -4.67 13.23
N ILE A 205 0.10 -4.05 12.05
CA ILE A 205 -0.67 -2.81 11.82
C ILE A 205 -2.02 -3.11 11.17
N ALA A 206 -2.12 -4.23 10.43
CA ALA A 206 -3.35 -4.74 9.85
C ALA A 206 -3.59 -6.21 10.27
N PRO A 207 -4.85 -6.67 10.33
CA PRO A 207 -5.17 -8.07 10.64
C PRO A 207 -4.46 -9.06 9.71
N GLY A 208 -3.91 -10.12 10.32
CA GLY A 208 -3.17 -11.18 9.61
C GLY A 208 -1.83 -10.75 9.01
N GLN A 209 -1.30 -9.56 9.33
CA GLN A 209 0.01 -9.12 8.86
C GLN A 209 1.13 -9.84 9.62
N PHE A 210 2.00 -10.54 8.88
CA PHE A 210 3.20 -11.14 9.43
C PHE A 210 4.22 -10.08 9.85
N SER A 211 4.96 -10.38 10.90
CA SER A 211 6.20 -9.69 11.23
C SER A 211 7.28 -9.99 10.19
N LEU A 212 8.23 -9.07 10.10
CA LEU A 212 9.40 -9.24 9.24
C LEU A 212 10.21 -10.49 9.59
N ASP A 213 10.26 -10.87 10.86
CA ASP A 213 11.03 -12.02 11.34
C ASP A 213 10.32 -13.34 10.98
N GLU A 214 8.98 -13.40 11.08
CA GLU A 214 8.20 -14.56 10.60
C GLU A 214 8.37 -14.80 9.10
N ILE A 215 8.35 -13.75 8.26
CA ILE A 215 8.57 -13.92 6.82
C ILE A 215 9.99 -14.41 6.54
N LYS A 216 10.99 -13.93 7.29
CA LYS A 216 12.37 -14.39 7.13
C LYS A 216 12.55 -15.86 7.52
N SER A 217 11.85 -16.35 8.53
CA SER A 217 11.92 -17.78 8.88
C SER A 217 11.24 -18.69 7.86
N ILE A 218 10.19 -18.20 7.19
CA ILE A 218 9.45 -18.98 6.17
C ILE A 218 10.19 -19.01 4.82
N SER A 219 11.03 -18.00 4.55
CA SER A 219 11.79 -17.87 3.31
C SER A 219 13.25 -18.34 3.42
N GLY A 220 13.60 -18.94 4.55
CA GLY A 220 14.88 -19.59 4.82
C GLY A 220 15.11 -20.81 3.96
#